data_AF-A0A067LNA7-F1
#
_entry.id   AF-A0A067LNA7-F1
#
_cell.length_a   1.000
_cell.length_b   1.000
_cell.length_c   1.000
_cell.angle_alpha   90.00
_cell.angle_beta   90.00
_cell.angle_gamma   90.00
#
_symmetry.space_group_name_H-M   'P 1'
#
loop_
_entity.id
_entity.type
_entity.pdbx_description
1 polymer ?
#
loop_
_entity_poly.entity_id
_entity_poly.type
_entity_poly.pdbx_seq_one_letter_code
_entity_poly.pdbx_strand_id
1 'polypeptide(L)'
;MADYHFVYKDVEGASTQWDDIQRKLGNLPEKPPAFKPPSFTPAPDEDSIPKDKSWIDSKNEEDLEDLEDDLDDDRFLEDYRKKRLAEMREAVKISRFGSVLPISGSDFVREVSQAPPDVWVVVVLYKDGYQECGVLMRCLEELATRYPATKFVKIISTDCIPNYPDRNLPTLLVYNNGAVKANYVGLQSFGRRCTPEGVALVLCQSDPVLNDGQNGSDPSRETVMEGVRRRLIEKVVKEHEDDDDGSSSD
;
A
#
# COMPACT_ATOMS: atom_id res chain seq x y z
N MET A 1 -67.27 -47.06 -54.98
CA MET A 1 -67.25 -46.19 -53.78
C MET A 1 -65.79 -46.04 -53.38
N ALA A 2 -65.24 -44.84 -53.50
CA ALA A 2 -63.88 -44.56 -53.03
C ALA A 2 -63.93 -44.35 -51.52
N ASP A 3 -63.15 -45.14 -50.78
CA ASP A 3 -63.08 -45.07 -49.33
C ASP A 3 -62.13 -43.93 -48.95
N TYR A 4 -62.67 -42.81 -48.48
CA TYR A 4 -61.89 -41.65 -48.07
C TYR A 4 -61.53 -41.78 -46.59
N HIS A 5 -60.28 -42.11 -46.30
CA HIS A 5 -59.75 -42.11 -44.93
C HIS A 5 -59.20 -40.73 -44.58
N PHE A 6 -59.87 -40.03 -43.66
CA PHE A 6 -59.40 -38.75 -43.13
C PHE A 6 -58.49 -38.99 -41.93
N VAL A 7 -57.24 -38.54 -42.00
CA VAL A 7 -56.32 -38.49 -40.85
C VAL A 7 -56.27 -37.05 -40.34
N TYR A 8 -56.83 -36.81 -39.16
CA TYR A 8 -56.65 -35.54 -38.46
C TYR A 8 -55.21 -35.45 -37.95
N LYS A 9 -54.51 -34.38 -38.31
CA LYS A 9 -53.17 -34.05 -37.79
C LYS A 9 -53.33 -32.86 -36.85
N ASP A 10 -52.96 -33.03 -35.59
CA ASP A 10 -53.08 -31.99 -34.56
C ASP A 10 -52.16 -30.80 -34.82
N VAL A 11 -52.47 -29.68 -34.15
CA VAL A 11 -51.69 -28.44 -34.14
C VAL A 11 -50.24 -28.72 -33.75
N GLU A 12 -49.28 -28.22 -34.55
CA GLU A 12 -47.85 -28.52 -34.38
C GLU A 12 -47.39 -28.31 -32.93
N GLY A 13 -47.00 -29.40 -32.27
CA GLY A 13 -46.45 -29.38 -30.91
C GLY A 13 -47.37 -29.94 -29.82
N ALA A 14 -48.62 -30.30 -30.10
CA ALA A 14 -49.41 -31.12 -29.17
C ALA A 14 -49.09 -32.62 -29.39
N SER A 15 -48.61 -33.32 -28.36
CA SER A 15 -48.49 -34.78 -28.39
C SER A 15 -49.77 -35.41 -27.84
N THR A 16 -50.29 -36.43 -28.51
CA THR A 16 -51.42 -37.17 -27.97
C THR A 16 -50.97 -38.02 -26.78
N GLN A 17 -51.91 -38.38 -25.90
CA GLN A 17 -51.59 -39.29 -24.78
C GLN A 17 -51.00 -40.62 -25.26
N TRP A 18 -51.32 -41.05 -26.49
CA TRP A 18 -50.74 -42.23 -27.13
C TRP A 18 -49.27 -42.05 -27.51
N ASP A 19 -48.88 -40.89 -28.04
CA ASP A 19 -47.48 -40.60 -28.39
C ASP A 19 -46.56 -40.61 -27.17
N ASP A 20 -47.07 -40.11 -26.03
CA ASP A 20 -46.31 -40.05 -24.79
C ASP A 20 -46.17 -41.44 -24.14
N ILE A 21 -47.19 -42.30 -24.27
CA ILE A 21 -47.10 -43.71 -23.87
C ILE A 21 -46.08 -44.48 -24.75
N GLN A 22 -46.06 -44.23 -26.06
CA GLN A 22 -45.09 -44.89 -26.96
C GLN A 22 -43.65 -44.42 -26.76
N ARG A 23 -43.43 -43.14 -26.43
CA ARG A 23 -42.12 -42.64 -25.99
C ARG A 23 -41.67 -43.32 -24.69
N LYS A 24 -42.57 -43.47 -23.72
CA LYS A 24 -42.26 -44.14 -22.44
C LYS A 24 -41.93 -45.63 -22.61
N LEU A 25 -42.52 -46.28 -23.61
CA LEU A 25 -42.23 -47.67 -23.98
C LEU A 25 -41.00 -47.82 -24.90
N GLY A 26 -40.35 -46.72 -25.28
CA GLY A 26 -39.11 -46.72 -26.08
C GLY A 26 -39.28 -46.91 -27.59
N ASN A 27 -40.51 -46.88 -28.09
CA ASN A 27 -40.82 -47.10 -29.50
C ASN A 27 -40.76 -45.83 -30.36
N LEU A 28 -40.70 -44.64 -29.75
CA LEU A 28 -40.70 -43.35 -30.44
C LEU A 28 -39.61 -42.42 -29.84
N PRO A 29 -38.88 -41.64 -30.66
CA PRO A 29 -37.81 -40.76 -30.17
C PRO A 29 -38.32 -39.61 -29.28
N GLU A 30 -37.45 -39.11 -28.39
CA GLU A 30 -37.75 -37.99 -27.48
C GLU A 30 -38.09 -36.70 -28.24
N LYS A 31 -39.03 -35.91 -27.68
CA LYS A 31 -39.57 -34.71 -28.31
C LYS A 31 -38.52 -33.58 -28.31
N PRO A 32 -38.35 -32.83 -29.42
CA PRO A 32 -37.48 -31.66 -29.39
C PRO A 32 -38.01 -30.62 -28.38
N PRO A 33 -37.12 -29.94 -27.64
CA PRO A 33 -37.50 -28.92 -26.67
C PRO A 33 -38.22 -27.76 -27.37
N ALA A 34 -39.32 -27.28 -26.78
CA ALA A 34 -40.08 -26.17 -27.33
C ALA A 34 -39.23 -24.89 -27.40
N PHE A 35 -39.22 -24.24 -28.56
CA PHE A 35 -38.55 -22.96 -28.77
C PHE A 35 -39.21 -21.90 -27.88
N LYS A 36 -38.45 -21.34 -26.93
CA LYS A 36 -38.87 -20.19 -26.12
C LYS A 36 -38.07 -18.98 -26.58
N PRO A 37 -38.68 -17.92 -27.13
CA PRO A 37 -37.96 -16.69 -27.43
C PRO A 37 -37.40 -16.11 -26.11
N PRO A 38 -36.25 -15.41 -26.16
CA PRO A 38 -35.72 -14.75 -24.98
C PRO A 38 -36.74 -13.74 -24.44
N SER A 39 -36.85 -13.64 -23.11
CA SER A 39 -37.67 -12.63 -22.45
C SER A 39 -37.23 -11.24 -22.91
N PHE A 40 -38.18 -10.42 -23.34
CA PHE A 40 -37.93 -9.03 -23.73
C PHE A 40 -37.28 -8.27 -22.56
N THR A 41 -36.08 -7.73 -22.78
CA THR A 41 -35.40 -6.81 -21.86
C THR A 41 -35.38 -5.42 -22.49
N PRO A 42 -35.88 -4.36 -21.81
CA PRO A 42 -35.73 -2.98 -22.28
C PRO A 42 -34.25 -2.63 -22.46
N ALA A 43 -33.94 -1.72 -23.39
CA ALA A 43 -32.60 -1.15 -23.47
C ALA A 43 -32.27 -0.41 -22.16
N PRO A 44 -31.02 -0.47 -21.65
CA PRO A 44 -30.64 0.29 -20.47
C PRO A 44 -30.69 1.79 -20.80
N ASP A 45 -31.56 2.53 -20.11
CA ASP A 45 -31.55 3.99 -20.13
C ASP A 45 -30.23 4.49 -19.50
N GLU A 46 -29.60 5.52 -20.05
CA GLU A 46 -28.31 6.05 -19.53
C GLU A 46 -28.39 6.45 -18.05
N ASP A 47 -29.58 6.87 -17.59
CA ASP A 47 -29.86 7.21 -16.19
C ASP A 47 -29.89 6.00 -15.23
N SER A 48 -29.96 4.78 -15.76
CA SER A 48 -29.97 3.54 -14.97
C SER A 48 -28.58 2.93 -14.78
N ILE A 49 -27.55 3.52 -15.39
CA ILE A 49 -26.16 3.08 -15.25
C ILE A 49 -25.63 3.56 -13.89
N PRO A 50 -25.15 2.66 -13.01
CA PRO A 50 -24.58 3.05 -11.73
C PRO A 50 -23.42 4.04 -11.93
N LYS A 51 -23.56 5.23 -11.34
CA LYS A 51 -22.53 6.30 -11.33
C LYS A 51 -21.31 5.83 -10.52
N ASP A 52 -20.38 5.14 -11.18
CA ASP A 52 -19.19 4.56 -10.55
C ASP A 52 -18.03 5.57 -10.38
N LYS A 53 -16.97 5.18 -9.68
CA LYS A 53 -15.79 6.01 -9.35
C LYS A 53 -15.20 6.78 -10.55
N SER A 54 -15.17 6.16 -11.73
CA SER A 54 -14.63 6.78 -12.95
C SER A 54 -15.48 7.94 -13.48
N TRP A 55 -16.79 7.93 -13.20
CA TRP A 55 -17.72 8.99 -13.60
C TRP A 55 -17.56 10.24 -12.72
N ILE A 56 -17.24 10.04 -11.43
CA ILE A 56 -16.99 11.13 -10.47
C ILE A 56 -15.64 11.80 -10.71
N ASP A 57 -14.58 11.01 -10.93
CA ASP A 57 -13.23 11.55 -11.21
C ASP A 57 -13.16 12.34 -12.54
N SER A 58 -14.14 12.16 -13.44
CA SER A 58 -14.21 12.88 -14.71
C SER A 58 -14.95 14.23 -14.66
N LYS A 59 -15.59 14.58 -13.53
CA LYS A 59 -16.33 15.85 -13.37
C LYS A 59 -15.47 16.94 -12.73
N ASN A 60 -15.71 18.19 -13.13
CA ASN A 60 -15.08 19.36 -12.52
C ASN A 60 -15.86 19.85 -11.29
N GLU A 61 -15.25 20.74 -10.50
CA GLU A 61 -15.82 21.28 -9.25
C GLU A 61 -17.20 21.93 -9.45
N GLU A 62 -17.39 22.73 -10.51
CA GLU A 62 -18.70 23.35 -10.84
C GLU A 62 -19.76 22.29 -11.24
N ASP A 63 -19.36 21.23 -11.96
CA ASP A 63 -20.27 20.14 -12.36
C ASP A 63 -20.68 19.24 -11.17
N LEU A 64 -19.94 19.33 -10.06
CA LEU A 64 -20.22 18.65 -8.79
C LEU A 64 -21.15 19.49 -7.91
N GLU A 65 -20.99 20.82 -7.90
CA GLU A 65 -21.89 21.75 -7.21
C GLU A 65 -23.30 21.75 -7.81
N ASP A 66 -23.43 21.77 -9.14
CA ASP A 66 -24.75 21.73 -9.82
C ASP A 66 -25.50 20.40 -9.64
N LEU A 67 -24.78 19.32 -9.30
CA LEU A 67 -25.37 18.00 -9.02
C LEU A 67 -25.63 17.73 -7.53
N GLU A 68 -25.32 18.69 -6.66
CA GLU A 68 -25.57 18.57 -5.22
C GLU A 68 -27.05 18.30 -4.91
N ASP A 69 -27.98 18.94 -5.65
CA ASP A 69 -29.42 18.79 -5.46
C ASP A 69 -30.01 17.50 -6.08
N ASP A 70 -29.38 16.91 -7.11
CA ASP A 70 -29.83 15.69 -7.81
C ASP A 70 -29.19 14.40 -7.27
N LEU A 71 -28.18 14.51 -6.39
CA LEU A 71 -27.41 13.39 -5.82
C LEU A 71 -27.72 13.15 -4.33
N ASP A 72 -28.90 13.56 -3.86
CA ASP A 72 -29.44 13.30 -2.52
C ASP A 72 -29.80 11.81 -2.28
N ASP A 73 -29.27 10.89 -3.11
CA ASP A 73 -29.26 9.45 -2.85
C ASP A 73 -28.08 9.15 -1.91
N ASP A 74 -28.22 9.67 -0.69
CA ASP A 74 -27.26 9.87 0.41
C ASP A 74 -26.22 8.76 0.62
N ARG A 75 -26.57 7.49 0.39
CA ARG A 75 -25.77 6.36 0.89
C ARG A 75 -24.41 6.22 0.20
N PHE A 76 -24.36 6.43 -1.11
CA PHE A 76 -23.11 6.22 -1.86
C PHE A 76 -22.11 7.36 -1.64
N LEU A 77 -22.60 8.60 -1.59
CA LEU A 77 -21.78 9.79 -1.37
C LEU A 77 -21.27 9.86 0.07
N GLU A 78 -22.10 9.49 1.05
CA GLU A 78 -21.67 9.34 2.44
C GLU A 78 -20.60 8.25 2.60
N ASP A 79 -20.79 7.08 1.97
CA ASP A 79 -19.80 6.00 2.01
C ASP A 79 -18.49 6.41 1.34
N TYR A 80 -18.53 7.14 0.23
CA TYR A 80 -17.32 7.64 -0.44
C TYR A 80 -16.60 8.70 0.40
N ARG A 81 -17.33 9.68 0.96
CA ARG A 81 -16.77 10.69 1.89
C ARG A 81 -16.14 10.01 3.10
N LYS A 82 -16.84 9.04 3.70
CA LYS A 82 -16.35 8.27 4.86
C LYS A 82 -15.12 7.45 4.53
N LYS A 83 -15.07 6.82 3.35
CA LYS A 83 -13.92 6.06 2.87
C LYS A 83 -12.70 6.96 2.63
N ARG A 84 -12.89 8.09 1.93
CA ARG A 84 -11.82 9.10 1.74
C ARG A 84 -11.30 9.66 3.06
N LEU A 85 -12.18 9.95 4.01
CA LEU A 85 -11.79 10.46 5.32
C LEU A 85 -11.06 9.38 6.16
N ALA A 86 -11.42 8.10 6.01
CA ALA A 86 -10.70 6.99 6.62
C ALA A 86 -9.29 6.83 6.04
N GLU A 87 -9.15 6.86 4.71
CA GLU A 87 -7.86 6.82 4.02
C GLU A 87 -6.96 8.00 4.43
N MET A 88 -7.50 9.23 4.50
CA MET A 88 -6.76 10.39 5.00
C MET A 88 -6.34 10.23 6.45
N ARG A 89 -7.22 9.72 7.32
CA ARG A 89 -6.90 9.46 8.74
C ARG A 89 -5.81 8.41 8.87
N GLU A 90 -5.81 7.38 8.04
CA GLU A 90 -4.77 6.35 8.01
C GLU A 90 -3.44 6.92 7.52
N ALA A 91 -3.43 7.72 6.46
CA ALA A 91 -2.21 8.38 5.98
C ALA A 91 -1.58 9.32 7.02
N VAL A 92 -2.41 10.12 7.72
CA VAL A 92 -1.94 10.97 8.84
C VAL A 92 -1.43 10.13 10.02
N LYS A 93 -2.02 8.94 10.22
CA LYS A 93 -1.58 7.99 11.25
C LYS A 93 -0.26 7.31 10.89
N ILE A 94 0.10 7.26 9.61
CA ILE A 94 1.37 6.70 9.14
C ILE A 94 2.48 7.75 9.28
N SER A 95 2.23 9.02 8.97
CA SER A 95 3.21 10.12 9.16
C SER A 95 3.27 10.66 10.60
N ARG A 96 3.54 9.79 11.58
CA ARG A 96 3.56 10.14 13.01
C ARG A 96 4.88 10.73 13.52
N PHE A 97 5.97 10.41 12.84
CA PHE A 97 7.33 10.79 13.23
C PHE A 97 7.90 11.83 12.25
N GLY A 98 9.14 12.23 12.46
CA GLY A 98 9.74 13.34 11.72
C GLY A 98 11.01 13.90 12.33
N SER A 99 11.39 13.42 13.51
CA SER A 99 12.60 13.83 14.23
C SER A 99 13.14 12.68 15.07
N VAL A 100 14.40 12.80 15.50
CA VAL A 100 15.05 11.83 16.39
C VAL A 100 14.69 12.17 17.83
N LEU A 101 13.89 11.32 18.48
CA LEU A 101 13.40 11.57 19.84
C LEU A 101 14.38 11.04 20.90
N PRO A 102 14.80 11.85 21.87
CA PRO A 102 15.55 11.36 23.02
C PRO A 102 14.63 10.55 23.94
N ILE A 103 15.08 9.36 24.37
CA ILE A 103 14.37 8.51 25.32
C ILE A 103 15.26 8.17 26.52
N SER A 104 14.62 7.91 27.66
CA SER A 104 15.29 7.38 28.86
C SER A 104 15.25 5.85 28.89
N GLY A 105 16.07 5.24 29.75
CA GLY A 105 16.04 3.77 29.96
C GLY A 105 14.66 3.25 30.40
N SER A 106 13.90 4.01 31.19
CA SER A 106 12.54 3.64 31.60
C SER A 106 11.52 3.68 30.46
N ASP A 107 11.73 4.57 29.48
CA ASP A 107 10.84 4.70 28.32
C ASP A 107 11.14 3.64 27.25
N PHE A 108 12.33 3.02 27.28
CA PHE A 108 12.77 2.07 26.25
C PHE A 108 11.74 0.97 25.96
N VAL A 109 11.18 0.35 27.01
CA VAL A 109 10.21 -0.74 26.84
C VAL A 109 8.94 -0.24 26.15
N ARG A 110 8.41 0.92 26.55
CA ARG A 110 7.18 1.49 25.99
C ARG A 110 7.40 1.95 24.55
N GLU A 111 8.50 2.64 24.30
CA GLU A 111 8.75 3.33 23.04
C GLU A 111 9.33 2.41 21.95
N VAL A 112 10.05 1.35 22.34
CA VAL A 112 10.75 0.43 21.43
C VAL A 112 10.14 -0.97 21.48
N SER A 113 10.10 -1.60 22.66
CA SER A 113 9.66 -3.01 22.77
C SER A 113 8.16 -3.20 22.58
N GLN A 114 7.34 -2.22 23.00
CA GLN A 114 5.88 -2.21 22.87
C GLN A 114 5.40 -1.35 21.69
N ALA A 115 6.29 -1.02 20.75
CA ALA A 115 5.90 -0.31 19.56
C ALA A 115 4.88 -1.14 18.74
N PRO A 116 3.91 -0.47 18.08
CA PRO A 116 2.98 -1.13 17.18
C PRO A 116 3.70 -1.97 16.10
N PRO A 117 3.15 -3.12 15.66
CA PRO A 117 3.83 -4.02 14.73
C PRO A 117 4.04 -3.42 13.33
N ASP A 118 3.22 -2.42 12.97
CA ASP A 118 3.30 -1.61 11.75
C ASP A 118 4.43 -0.57 11.79
N VAL A 119 5.04 -0.31 12.96
CA VAL A 119 6.06 0.72 13.13
C VAL A 119 7.45 0.10 13.28
N TRP A 120 8.36 0.52 12.41
CA TRP A 120 9.79 0.27 12.56
C TRP A 120 10.42 1.27 13.52
N VAL A 121 11.21 0.77 14.47
CA VAL A 121 11.90 1.61 15.46
C VAL A 121 13.41 1.47 15.31
N VAL A 122 14.07 2.57 14.98
CA VAL A 122 15.54 2.66 14.89
C VAL A 122 16.06 3.38 16.12
N VAL A 123 16.84 2.68 16.93
CA VAL A 123 17.44 3.17 18.17
C VAL A 123 18.92 3.43 17.94
N VAL A 124 19.38 4.65 18.22
CA VAL A 124 20.82 4.94 18.29
C VAL A 124 21.28 5.03 19.74
N LEU A 125 22.20 4.15 20.12
CA LEU A 125 22.95 4.24 21.36
C LEU A 125 24.15 5.14 21.12
N TYR A 126 24.23 6.22 21.89
CA TYR A 126 25.28 7.21 21.77
C TYR A 126 25.87 7.60 23.13
N LYS A 127 26.95 8.37 23.10
CA LYS A 127 27.53 9.03 24.26
C LYS A 127 28.17 10.34 23.81
N ASP A 128 28.02 11.38 24.62
CA ASP A 128 28.61 12.68 24.31
C ASP A 128 30.14 12.62 24.30
N GLY A 129 30.77 13.45 23.48
CA GLY A 129 32.23 13.50 23.32
C GLY A 129 32.81 12.59 22.23
N TYR A 130 32.00 11.69 21.65
CA TYR A 130 32.44 10.81 20.55
C TYR A 130 32.03 11.40 19.19
N GLN A 131 33.02 11.74 18.36
CA GLN A 131 32.78 12.34 17.04
C GLN A 131 31.95 11.43 16.11
N GLU A 132 32.20 10.12 16.17
CA GLU A 132 31.49 9.14 15.37
C GLU A 132 29.97 9.14 15.64
N CYS A 133 29.58 9.34 16.91
CA CYS A 133 28.17 9.47 17.28
C CYS A 133 27.54 10.71 16.64
N GLY A 134 28.26 11.83 16.59
CA GLY A 134 27.80 13.06 15.97
C GLY A 134 27.57 12.93 14.46
N VAL A 135 28.43 12.19 13.76
CA VAL A 135 28.26 11.93 12.32
C VAL A 135 26.99 11.12 12.06
N LEU A 136 26.82 9.99 12.75
CA LEU A 136 25.62 9.15 12.57
C LEU A 136 24.34 9.90 12.96
N MET A 137 24.38 10.70 14.04
CA MET A 137 23.22 11.45 14.50
C MET A 137 22.70 12.44 13.45
N ARG A 138 23.60 13.17 12.78
CA ARG A 138 23.21 14.08 11.68
C ARG A 138 22.53 13.32 10.52
N CYS A 139 23.07 12.16 10.15
CA CYS A 139 22.46 11.32 9.13
C CYS A 139 21.06 10.86 9.54
N LEU A 140 20.87 10.45 10.79
CA LEU A 140 19.57 9.99 11.29
C LEU A 140 18.55 11.12 11.42
N GLU A 141 18.97 12.34 11.76
CA GLU A 141 18.09 13.52 11.78
C GLU A 141 17.55 13.83 10.38
N GLU A 142 18.40 13.74 9.36
CA GLU A 142 17.99 13.89 7.97
C GLU A 142 17.08 12.75 7.49
N LEU A 143 17.35 11.51 7.89
CA LEU A 143 16.47 10.38 7.57
C LEU A 143 15.13 10.47 8.30
N ALA A 144 15.09 10.93 9.55
CA ALA A 144 13.86 11.05 10.33
C ALA A 144 12.87 12.03 9.69
N THR A 145 13.37 13.14 9.13
CA THR A 145 12.51 14.11 8.41
C THR A 145 11.99 13.55 7.08
N ARG A 146 12.76 12.69 6.42
CA ARG A 146 12.39 12.07 5.13
C ARG A 146 11.44 10.87 5.27
N TYR A 147 11.52 10.15 6.39
CA TYR A 147 10.76 8.91 6.62
C TYR A 147 9.89 9.01 7.88
N PRO A 148 8.80 9.80 7.83
CA PRO A 148 7.95 10.07 9.00
C PRO A 148 7.17 8.84 9.50
N ALA A 149 7.13 7.74 8.75
CA ALA A 149 6.52 6.49 9.22
C ALA A 149 7.46 5.62 10.05
N THR A 150 8.77 5.87 9.96
CA THR A 150 9.78 5.18 10.76
C THR A 150 10.10 6.00 12.01
N LYS A 151 10.09 5.34 13.16
CA LYS A 151 10.40 5.98 14.43
C LYS A 151 11.90 5.96 14.69
N PHE A 152 12.50 7.14 14.83
CA PHE A 152 13.90 7.28 15.22
C PHE A 152 14.00 7.75 16.67
N VAL A 153 14.79 7.04 17.46
CA VAL A 153 15.02 7.38 18.87
C VAL A 153 16.51 7.35 19.21
N LYS A 154 16.93 8.18 20.15
CA LYS A 154 18.29 8.20 20.70
C LYS A 154 18.28 7.99 22.20
N ILE A 155 19.24 7.20 22.68
CA ILE A 155 19.40 6.91 24.11
C ILE A 155 20.89 6.90 24.46
N ILE A 156 21.21 7.36 25.67
CA ILE A 156 22.56 7.24 26.20
C ILE A 156 22.87 5.75 26.36
N SER A 157 24.01 5.32 25.83
CA SER A 157 24.43 3.92 25.82
C SER A 157 24.34 3.22 27.17
N THR A 158 24.79 3.89 28.24
CA THR A 158 24.75 3.38 29.62
C THR A 158 23.34 3.32 30.22
N ASP A 159 22.42 4.14 29.74
CA ASP A 159 21.01 4.14 30.18
C ASP A 159 20.22 2.99 29.53
N CYS A 160 20.63 2.58 28.33
CA CYS A 160 20.07 1.43 27.64
C CYS A 160 20.68 0.11 28.13
N ILE A 161 22.01 0.05 28.20
CA ILE A 161 22.77 -1.16 28.59
C ILE A 161 23.83 -0.76 29.62
N PRO A 162 23.73 -1.24 30.87
CA PRO A 162 24.73 -0.98 31.89
C PRO A 162 26.13 -1.45 31.46
N ASN A 163 27.14 -0.60 31.65
CA ASN A 163 28.53 -0.86 31.26
C ASN A 163 28.73 -1.19 29.77
N TYR A 164 27.92 -0.60 28.88
CA TYR A 164 28.12 -0.75 27.44
C TYR A 164 29.52 -0.22 27.03
N PRO A 165 30.32 -0.99 26.29
CA PRO A 165 31.69 -0.59 25.98
C PRO A 165 31.73 0.56 24.97
N ASP A 166 32.39 1.65 25.35
CA ASP A 166 32.47 2.88 24.55
C ASP A 166 33.02 2.65 23.12
N ARG A 167 33.93 1.68 22.92
CA ARG A 167 34.48 1.31 21.60
C ARG A 167 33.44 0.81 20.59
N ASN A 168 32.25 0.43 21.06
CA ASN A 168 31.16 -0.04 20.23
C ASN A 168 30.27 1.13 19.75
N LEU A 169 30.49 2.34 20.25
CA LEU A 169 29.69 3.50 19.89
C LEU A 169 30.14 4.13 18.57
N PRO A 170 29.20 4.66 17.76
CA PRO A 170 27.75 4.55 17.93
C PRO A 170 27.23 3.14 17.63
N THR A 171 26.14 2.73 18.26
CA THR A 171 25.45 1.46 17.92
C THR A 171 24.04 1.75 17.46
N LEU A 172 23.63 1.18 16.33
CA LEU A 172 22.30 1.29 15.78
C LEU A 172 21.56 -0.05 15.92
N LEU A 173 20.42 -0.03 16.60
CA LEU A 173 19.54 -1.19 16.76
C LEU A 173 18.24 -0.94 15.99
N VAL A 174 17.83 -1.93 15.20
CA VAL A 174 16.56 -1.89 14.47
C VAL A 174 15.60 -2.88 15.13
N TYR A 175 14.46 -2.36 15.55
CA TYR A 175 13.38 -3.15 16.16
C TYR A 175 12.13 -3.11 15.27
N ASN A 176 11.45 -4.24 15.23
CA ASN A 176 10.09 -4.35 14.69
C ASN A 176 9.36 -5.48 15.41
N ASN A 177 8.09 -5.25 15.75
CA ASN A 177 7.24 -6.22 16.44
C ASN A 177 7.89 -6.80 17.72
N GLY A 178 8.50 -5.91 18.53
CA GLY A 178 9.15 -6.27 19.80
C GLY A 178 10.48 -7.04 19.68
N ALA A 179 10.94 -7.37 18.47
CA ALA A 179 12.18 -8.11 18.24
C ALA A 179 13.26 -7.25 17.58
N VAL A 180 14.52 -7.53 17.93
CA VAL A 180 15.68 -6.96 17.23
C VAL A 180 15.78 -7.62 15.85
N LYS A 181 15.78 -6.79 14.80
CA LYS A 181 15.93 -7.23 13.41
C LYS A 181 17.35 -7.03 12.91
N ALA A 182 18.01 -5.95 13.33
CA ALA A 182 19.39 -5.67 12.97
C ALA A 182 20.14 -4.96 14.10
N ASN A 183 21.45 -5.18 14.14
CA ASN A 183 22.38 -4.55 15.07
C ASN A 183 23.65 -4.16 14.33
N TYR A 184 23.94 -2.86 14.29
CA TYR A 184 25.12 -2.30 13.64
C TYR A 184 25.98 -1.60 14.67
N VAL A 185 27.20 -2.12 14.87
CA VAL A 185 28.17 -1.60 15.83
C VAL A 185 29.20 -0.74 15.09
N GLY A 186 29.40 0.49 15.57
CA GLY A 186 30.29 1.48 14.97
C GLY A 186 29.84 1.99 13.60
N LEU A 187 30.69 2.82 12.98
CA LEU A 187 30.40 3.41 11.67
C LEU A 187 30.77 2.54 10.46
N GLN A 188 31.54 1.47 10.67
CA GLN A 188 32.12 0.67 9.59
C GLN A 188 31.04 0.06 8.67
N SER A 189 29.87 -0.24 9.22
CA SER A 189 28.73 -0.80 8.48
C SER A 189 28.13 0.19 7.48
N PHE A 190 28.30 1.51 7.68
CA PHE A 190 27.64 2.56 6.90
C PHE A 190 28.55 3.20 5.83
N GLY A 191 29.68 2.55 5.54
CA GLY A 191 30.65 3.00 4.54
C GLY A 191 31.61 4.08 5.04
N ARG A 192 32.65 4.36 4.24
CA ARG A 192 33.83 5.16 4.64
C ARG A 192 33.52 6.58 5.12
N ARG A 193 32.47 7.22 4.59
CA ARG A 193 32.07 8.59 4.95
C ARG A 193 30.79 8.69 5.78
N CYS A 194 30.11 7.57 6.07
CA CYS A 194 28.80 7.53 6.74
C CYS A 194 27.85 8.63 6.22
N THR A 195 27.31 8.44 5.03
CA THR A 195 26.33 9.36 4.44
C THR A 195 24.90 8.93 4.79
N PRO A 196 23.92 9.85 4.81
CA PRO A 196 22.51 9.49 5.07
C PRO A 196 21.99 8.47 4.05
N GLU A 197 22.42 8.57 2.79
CA GLU A 197 22.08 7.58 1.77
C GLU A 197 22.72 6.22 2.05
N GLY A 198 23.98 6.18 2.50
CA GLY A 198 24.66 4.94 2.89
C GLY A 198 23.98 4.27 4.09
N VAL A 199 23.58 5.05 5.09
CA VAL A 199 22.81 4.57 6.25
C VAL A 199 21.46 4.01 5.79
N ALA A 200 20.75 4.73 4.92
CA ALA A 200 19.48 4.27 4.37
C ALA A 200 19.59 2.96 3.59
N LEU A 201 20.65 2.83 2.79
CA LEU A 201 20.89 1.64 1.99
C LEU A 201 21.14 0.42 2.87
N VAL A 202 21.93 0.57 3.95
CA VAL A 202 22.18 -0.49 4.93
C VAL A 202 20.92 -0.86 5.70
N LEU A 203 20.13 0.14 6.13
CA LEU A 203 18.87 -0.11 6.83
C LEU A 203 17.87 -0.88 5.97
N CYS A 204 17.82 -0.63 4.67
CA CYS A 204 16.87 -1.26 3.76
C CYS A 204 17.36 -2.56 3.09
N GLN A 205 18.59 -3.03 3.40
CA GLN A 205 19.15 -4.24 2.78
C GLN A 205 18.32 -5.50 3.05
N SER A 206 17.86 -5.70 4.29
CA SER A 206 17.08 -6.87 4.68
C SER A 206 15.58 -6.63 4.62
N ASP A 207 15.13 -5.48 5.16
CA ASP A 207 13.74 -5.17 5.45
C ASP A 207 13.39 -3.73 5.04
N PRO A 208 12.11 -3.40 4.74
CA PRO A 208 11.67 -2.04 4.40
C PRO A 208 11.59 -1.15 5.65
N VAL A 209 12.74 -0.92 6.31
CA VAL A 209 12.82 -0.17 7.57
C VAL A 209 12.40 1.29 7.40
N LEU A 210 12.71 1.87 6.24
CA LEU A 210 12.44 3.28 5.91
C LEU A 210 11.14 3.41 5.12
N ASN A 211 10.13 4.03 5.73
CA ASN A 211 8.84 4.26 5.10
C ASN A 211 8.49 5.76 5.15
N ASP A 212 8.12 6.32 4.02
CA ASP A 212 7.72 7.71 3.84
C ASP A 212 6.20 7.94 3.96
N GLY A 213 5.44 6.86 4.15
CA GLY A 213 3.99 6.89 4.30
C GLY A 213 3.22 7.20 3.02
N GLN A 214 3.92 7.38 1.89
CA GLN A 214 3.31 7.62 0.58
C GLN A 214 3.01 6.33 -0.17
N ASN A 215 3.80 5.29 0.08
CA ASN A 215 3.51 3.97 -0.43
C ASN A 215 2.40 3.36 0.42
N GLY A 216 1.33 2.88 -0.22
CA GLY A 216 0.18 2.24 0.45
C GLY A 216 0.54 1.08 1.38
N SER A 217 -0.47 0.39 1.93
CA SER A 217 -0.45 -0.44 3.16
C SER A 217 0.70 -1.44 3.41
N ASP A 218 1.62 -1.69 2.48
CA ASP A 218 2.90 -2.33 2.72
C ASP A 218 3.85 -2.03 1.54
N PRO A 219 4.77 -1.05 1.64
CA PRO A 219 5.77 -0.86 0.60
C PRO A 219 6.65 -2.09 0.49
N SER A 220 6.68 -2.70 -0.69
CA SER A 220 7.60 -3.81 -0.95
C SER A 220 9.04 -3.34 -0.71
N ARG A 221 9.89 -4.22 -0.16
CA ARG A 221 11.32 -3.95 0.04
C ARG A 221 11.98 -3.39 -1.21
N GLU A 222 11.59 -3.90 -2.38
CA GLU A 222 12.12 -3.50 -3.67
C GLU A 222 11.76 -2.05 -4.01
N THR A 223 10.52 -1.62 -3.76
CA THR A 223 10.08 -0.23 -3.96
C THR A 223 10.85 0.75 -3.07
N VAL A 224 11.02 0.42 -1.78
CA VAL A 224 11.81 1.26 -0.86
C VAL A 224 13.26 1.34 -1.31
N MET A 225 13.86 0.20 -1.65
CA MET A 225 15.24 0.13 -2.11
C MET A 225 15.45 0.86 -3.42
N GLU A 226 14.52 0.77 -4.36
CA GLU A 226 14.57 1.52 -5.61
C GLU A 226 14.50 3.04 -5.35
N GLY A 227 13.62 3.48 -4.45
CA GLY A 227 13.54 4.88 -4.04
C GLY A 227 14.82 5.39 -3.36
N VAL A 228 15.50 4.56 -2.56
CA VAL A 228 16.81 4.89 -1.97
C VAL A 228 17.90 4.94 -3.04
N ARG A 229 17.94 3.96 -3.95
CA ARG A 229 18.92 3.88 -5.05
C ARG A 229 18.77 5.05 -6.02
N ARG A 230 17.54 5.39 -6.40
CA ARG A 230 17.23 6.52 -7.29
C ARG A 230 17.76 7.82 -6.70
N ARG A 231 17.49 8.08 -5.42
CA ARG A 231 17.97 9.27 -4.71
C ARG A 231 19.50 9.31 -4.59
N LEU A 232 20.15 8.16 -4.39
CA LEU A 232 21.62 8.08 -4.42
C LEU A 232 22.16 8.49 -5.79
N ILE A 233 21.56 7.99 -6.88
CA ILE A 233 21.95 8.34 -8.25
C ILE A 233 21.72 9.83 -8.50
N GLU A 234 20.54 10.38 -8.18
CA GLU A 234 20.23 11.81 -8.33
C GLU A 234 21.24 12.70 -7.61
N LYS A 235 21.64 12.33 -6.39
CA LYS A 235 22.64 13.10 -5.63
C LYS A 235 24.02 13.07 -6.29
N VAL A 236 24.46 11.90 -6.78
CA VAL A 236 25.74 11.76 -7.48
C VAL A 236 25.74 12.52 -8.79
N VAL A 237 24.63 12.49 -9.54
CA VAL A 237 24.47 13.27 -10.78
C VAL A 237 24.57 14.76 -10.49
N LYS A 238 23.84 15.25 -9.47
CA LYS A 238 23.87 16.66 -9.08
C LYS A 238 25.27 17.13 -8.67
N GLU A 239 25.97 16.35 -7.85
CA GLU A 239 27.36 16.66 -7.47
C GLU A 239 28.28 16.75 -8.69
N HIS A 240 28.03 15.96 -9.74
CA HIS A 240 28.83 15.98 -10.97
C HIS A 240 28.47 17.15 -11.90
N GLU A 241 27.20 17.53 -11.97
CA GLU A 241 26.73 18.71 -12.71
C GLU A 241 27.28 20.01 -12.10
N ASP A 242 27.30 20.12 -10.77
CA ASP A 242 27.84 21.28 -10.05
C ASP A 242 29.38 21.42 -10.23
N ASP A 243 30.10 20.32 -10.47
CA ASP A 243 31.56 20.32 -10.72
C ASP A 243 31.93 20.75 -12.16
N ASP A 244 31.07 20.49 -13.16
CA ASP A 244 31.34 20.77 -14.58
C ASP A 244 31.07 22.26 -14.93
N ASP A 245 30.11 22.89 -14.25
CA ASP A 245 29.81 24.33 -14.40
C ASP A 245 30.85 25.26 -13.73
N GLY A 246 31.78 24.70 -12.93
CA GLY A 246 32.83 25.44 -12.23
C GLY A 246 34.14 25.63 -13.00
N SER A 247 34.31 25.01 -14.18
CA SER A 247 35.58 24.96 -14.91
C SER A 247 35.57 25.69 -16.25
N SER A 248 34.92 26.85 -16.34
CA SER A 248 35.06 27.75 -17.51
C SER A 248 35.07 29.23 -17.12
N SER A 249 36.14 29.67 -16.43
CA SER A 249 36.59 31.06 -16.51
C SER A 249 38.01 31.20 -15.95
N ASP A 250 39.00 31.08 -16.83
CA ASP A 250 40.29 31.77 -16.75
C ASP A 250 40.77 32.09 -18.18
#